data_AF-A0A914Z170-F1
#
_entry.id   AF-A0A914Z170-F1
#
_cell.length_a   1.000
_cell.length_b   1.000
_cell.length_c   1.000
_cell.angle_alpha   90.00
_cell.angle_beta   90.00
_cell.angle_gamma   90.00
#
_symmetry.space_group_name_H-M   'P 1'
#
loop_
_entity.id
_entity.type
_entity.pdbx_description
1 polymer ?
#
loop_
_entity_poly.entity_id
_entity_poly.type
_entity_poly.pdbx_seq_one_letter_code
_entity_poly.pdbx_strand_id
1 'polypeptide(L)'
;MRIGSIFGLGLAYANSKRETVSKKEEGGVIFELKKVLNDTRPSANAEIKGMAALSLGLILVGTGDSDAANEMLTLLMERSEVEFTNHNWTFVGLGIALIFLGTQQRSEVLVESLRSLPEPFGSMVSTLVDVCAYAGTGNVLKIQNLLHICSEHEKDPKTEKKSEKDTPKKKEKNEEKEKMSRASQQGVAVLGIALIAMGEEIGSQMATRMFGNLMRYGEPVIRRAVPLALSLLSISNPQLNVLETLSKYSHDSDADTARNAIFAMGIVGAGTNNARLAAMLRQLASYHYKDSTSLMFVRISQGLTHLGKGTMTLNPFHSDRQIMSSASVAALLVTCFSFLDNNTSFVNNQQSYLIYSLSLAIQPRMLITLIEDTTKGKEAELKQINIPVRVGQAVDVVAQPGKPKTITAFQTHTTPVLLAHEERAELATDEYIALTPFLEGLVILKKNPNAV
;
A
#
# COMPACT_ATOMS: atom_id res chain seq x y z
N MET A 1 23.29 8.84 -6.52
CA MET A 1 23.56 7.78 -7.53
C MET A 1 23.34 6.38 -6.97
N ARG A 2 24.17 5.87 -6.03
CA ARG A 2 24.04 4.48 -5.50
C ARG A 2 22.62 4.12 -5.02
N ILE A 3 22.01 4.98 -4.18
CA ILE A 3 20.63 4.78 -3.67
C ILE A 3 19.63 4.65 -4.84
N GLY A 4 19.69 5.57 -5.80
CA GLY A 4 18.80 5.57 -6.96
C GLY A 4 18.97 4.36 -7.87
N SER A 5 20.20 3.87 -8.06
CA SER A 5 20.47 2.65 -8.84
C SER A 5 19.89 1.40 -8.17
N ILE A 6 20.10 1.25 -6.85
CA ILE A 6 19.58 0.12 -6.07
C ILE A 6 18.05 0.13 -6.02
N PHE A 7 17.47 1.30 -5.77
CA PHE A 7 16.02 1.46 -5.72
C PHE A 7 15.38 1.28 -7.09
N GLY A 8 15.93 1.91 -8.13
CA GLY A 8 15.43 1.77 -9.50
C GLY A 8 15.49 0.33 -10.01
N LEU A 9 16.51 -0.43 -9.62
CA LEU A 9 16.62 -1.85 -9.95
C LEU A 9 15.57 -2.69 -9.20
N GLY A 10 15.33 -2.39 -7.92
CA GLY A 10 14.24 -2.98 -7.14
C GLY A 10 12.85 -2.71 -7.72
N LEU A 11 12.62 -1.49 -8.22
CA LEU A 11 11.38 -1.14 -8.93
C LEU A 11 11.27 -1.86 -10.28
N ALA A 12 12.33 -1.88 -11.09
CA ALA A 12 12.29 -2.50 -12.42
C ALA A 12 12.01 -4.02 -12.37
N TYR A 13 12.51 -4.69 -11.34
CA TYR A 13 12.36 -6.14 -11.16
C TYR A 13 11.39 -6.51 -10.04
N ALA A 14 10.50 -5.59 -9.62
CA ALA A 14 9.52 -5.87 -8.60
C ALA A 14 8.64 -7.07 -8.98
N ASN A 15 8.54 -8.07 -8.09
CA ASN A 15 7.82 -9.33 -8.29
C ASN A 15 8.16 -10.08 -9.60
N SER A 16 9.33 -9.79 -10.20
CA SER A 16 9.78 -10.46 -11.43
C SER A 16 10.42 -11.81 -11.08
N LYS A 17 9.67 -12.89 -11.27
CA LYS A 17 10.15 -14.28 -11.07
C LYS A 17 11.10 -14.79 -12.17
N ARG A 18 11.85 -13.89 -12.83
CA ARG A 18 12.77 -14.27 -13.91
C ARG A 18 13.97 -14.99 -13.33
N GLU A 19 14.41 -16.06 -13.99
CA GLU A 19 15.58 -16.84 -13.56
C GLU A 19 16.86 -15.98 -13.46
N THR A 20 17.02 -14.97 -14.31
CA THR A 20 18.16 -14.03 -14.25
C THR A 20 18.17 -13.16 -12.98
N VAL A 21 17.00 -12.91 -12.38
CA VAL A 21 16.85 -12.15 -11.13
C VAL A 21 16.95 -13.09 -9.93
N SER A 22 16.42 -14.31 -10.06
CA SER A 22 16.35 -15.33 -9.00
C SER A 22 17.65 -16.12 -8.79
N LYS A 23 18.59 -16.08 -9.74
CA LYS A 23 19.87 -16.81 -9.61
C LYS A 23 20.66 -16.33 -8.40
N LYS A 24 21.11 -17.29 -7.58
CA LYS A 24 21.97 -17.09 -6.40
C LYS A 24 23.48 -17.00 -6.75
N GLU A 25 23.81 -16.87 -8.04
CA GLU A 25 25.18 -16.84 -8.57
C GLU A 25 25.62 -15.40 -8.93
N GLU A 26 26.91 -15.21 -9.22
CA GLU A 26 27.45 -13.92 -9.70
C GLU A 26 26.71 -13.46 -10.97
N GLY A 27 26.15 -12.25 -10.94
CA GLY A 27 25.30 -11.68 -12.00
C GLY A 27 23.79 -11.77 -11.73
N GLY A 28 23.38 -12.49 -10.68
CA GLY A 28 22.01 -12.43 -10.15
C GLY A 28 21.79 -11.16 -9.33
N VAL A 29 20.72 -10.43 -9.63
CA VAL A 29 20.32 -9.20 -8.91
C VAL A 29 20.25 -9.43 -7.40
N ILE A 30 19.66 -10.56 -6.98
CA ILE A 30 19.52 -10.90 -5.55
C ILE A 30 20.89 -11.10 -4.89
N PHE A 31 21.83 -11.75 -5.58
CA PHE A 31 23.17 -11.98 -5.06
C PHE A 31 23.96 -10.66 -4.93
N GLU A 32 23.85 -9.77 -5.92
CA GLU A 32 24.48 -8.45 -5.84
C GLU A 32 23.89 -7.59 -4.73
N LEU A 33 22.58 -7.63 -4.51
CA LEU A 33 21.93 -6.91 -3.41
C LEU A 33 22.32 -7.48 -2.04
N LYS A 34 22.43 -8.81 -1.91
CA LYS A 34 22.96 -9.47 -0.71
C LYS A 34 24.41 -9.07 -0.42
N LYS A 35 25.24 -8.98 -1.45
CA LYS A 35 26.63 -8.50 -1.33
C LYS A 35 26.70 -7.04 -0.85
N VAL A 36 25.78 -6.18 -1.29
CA VAL A 36 25.68 -4.79 -0.82
C VAL A 36 25.24 -4.71 0.65
N LEU A 37 24.37 -5.61 1.10
CA LEU A 37 23.95 -5.69 2.51
C LEU A 37 25.14 -6.03 3.43
N ASN A 38 25.95 -7.01 3.02
CA ASN A 38 27.08 -7.51 3.77
C ASN A 38 28.36 -6.64 3.65
N ASP A 39 28.37 -5.64 2.77
CA ASP A 39 29.54 -4.75 2.62
C ASP A 39 29.69 -3.88 3.88
N THR A 40 30.87 -3.96 4.51
CA THR A 40 31.24 -3.22 5.74
C THR A 40 32.02 -1.93 5.44
N ARG A 41 32.21 -1.59 4.16
CA ARG A 41 32.91 -0.35 3.77
C ARG A 41 32.18 0.90 4.31
N PRO A 42 32.91 1.95 4.75
CA PRO A 42 32.33 3.20 5.25
C PRO A 42 31.56 4.00 4.19
N SER A 43 31.59 3.57 2.93
CA SER A 43 30.77 4.11 1.84
C SER A 43 29.36 3.49 1.75
N ALA A 44 29.06 2.49 2.58
CA ALA A 44 27.76 1.86 2.73
C ALA A 44 27.03 2.46 3.94
N ASN A 45 26.51 3.68 3.75
CA ASN A 45 25.68 4.36 4.76
C ASN A 45 24.47 3.50 5.14
N ALA A 46 23.95 3.68 6.35
CA ALA A 46 22.73 3.00 6.82
C ALA A 46 21.55 3.14 5.84
N GLU A 47 21.45 4.28 5.16
CA GLU A 47 20.47 4.53 4.09
C GLU A 47 20.62 3.55 2.90
N ILE A 48 21.84 3.27 2.47
CA ILE A 48 22.10 2.37 1.34
C ILE A 48 21.70 0.94 1.71
N LYS A 49 21.97 0.53 2.96
CA LYS A 49 21.59 -0.79 3.48
C LYS A 49 20.08 -0.93 3.63
N GLY A 50 19.42 0.09 4.19
CA GLY A 50 17.95 0.14 4.30
C GLY A 50 17.27 0.06 2.93
N MET A 51 17.77 0.81 1.95
CA MET A 51 17.24 0.80 0.59
C MET A 51 17.56 -0.49 -0.18
N ALA A 52 18.71 -1.12 0.06
CA ALA A 52 19.03 -2.43 -0.51
C ALA A 52 18.09 -3.52 0.03
N ALA A 53 17.81 -3.51 1.34
CA ALA A 53 16.85 -4.42 1.97
C ALA A 53 15.43 -4.20 1.42
N LEU A 54 15.00 -2.94 1.28
CA LEU A 54 13.71 -2.60 0.71
C LEU A 54 13.58 -3.07 -0.75
N SER A 55 14.59 -2.82 -1.58
CA SER A 55 14.63 -3.29 -2.98
C SER A 55 14.58 -4.82 -3.06
N LEU A 56 15.30 -5.51 -2.19
CA LEU A 56 15.26 -6.98 -2.11
C LEU A 56 13.87 -7.47 -1.72
N GLY A 57 13.22 -6.80 -0.76
CA GLY A 57 11.84 -7.06 -0.37
C GLY A 57 10.84 -6.84 -1.51
N LEU A 58 11.01 -5.79 -2.32
CA LEU A 58 10.16 -5.50 -3.50
C LEU A 58 10.33 -6.51 -4.64
N ILE A 59 11.51 -7.10 -4.79
CA ILE A 59 11.77 -8.16 -5.77
C ILE A 59 11.12 -9.48 -5.32
N LEU A 60 11.28 -9.82 -4.04
CA LEU A 60 10.87 -11.10 -3.44
C LEU A 60 9.47 -11.09 -2.82
N VAL A 61 8.60 -10.16 -3.23
CA VAL A 61 7.27 -10.04 -2.62
C VAL A 61 6.45 -11.32 -2.80
N GLY A 62 6.09 -11.94 -1.67
CA GLY A 62 5.21 -13.10 -1.63
C GLY A 62 5.84 -14.42 -2.09
N THR A 63 7.17 -14.48 -2.28
CA THR A 63 7.86 -15.76 -2.53
C THR A 63 8.05 -16.56 -1.24
N GLY A 64 8.16 -15.88 -0.09
CA GLY A 64 8.38 -16.50 1.20
C GLY A 64 9.77 -17.14 1.35
N ASP A 65 10.78 -16.61 0.65
CA ASP A 65 12.15 -17.12 0.71
C ASP A 65 12.79 -16.89 2.08
N SER A 66 12.87 -17.95 2.89
CA SER A 66 13.43 -17.90 4.24
C SER A 66 14.92 -17.53 4.26
N ASP A 67 15.69 -17.87 3.23
CA ASP A 67 17.12 -17.57 3.15
C ASP A 67 17.40 -16.05 3.12
N ALA A 68 16.64 -15.31 2.32
CA ALA A 68 16.81 -13.85 2.20
C ALA A 68 16.34 -13.13 3.48
N ALA A 69 15.26 -13.63 4.09
CA ALA A 69 14.76 -13.09 5.34
C ALA A 69 15.72 -13.35 6.52
N ASN A 70 16.31 -14.55 6.61
CA ASN A 70 17.27 -14.91 7.66
C ASN A 70 18.58 -14.12 7.55
N GLU A 71 19.05 -13.85 6.34
CA GLU A 71 20.23 -12.99 6.13
C GLU A 71 19.97 -11.55 6.59
N MET A 72 18.79 -11.00 6.27
CA MET A 72 18.37 -9.68 6.77
C MET A 72 18.16 -9.67 8.30
N LEU A 73 17.62 -10.74 8.88
CA LEU A 73 17.50 -10.90 10.32
C LEU A 73 18.88 -10.95 11.00
N THR A 74 19.83 -11.66 10.41
CA THR A 74 21.21 -11.74 10.92
C THR A 74 21.87 -10.36 10.94
N LEU A 75 21.68 -9.58 9.86
CA LEU A 75 22.13 -8.20 9.77
C LEU A 75 21.46 -7.26 10.79
N LEU A 76 20.23 -7.56 11.23
CA LEU A 76 19.58 -6.84 12.34
C LEU A 76 20.13 -7.27 13.71
N MET A 77 20.44 -8.55 13.90
CA MET A 77 20.99 -9.08 15.17
C MET A 77 22.42 -8.62 15.44
N GLU A 78 23.21 -8.34 14.40
CA GLU A 78 24.59 -7.84 14.54
C GLU A 78 24.65 -6.37 15.02
N ARG A 79 23.52 -5.68 15.20
CA ARG A 79 23.44 -4.23 15.44
C ARG A 79 23.00 -3.88 16.85
N SER A 80 23.47 -2.72 17.31
CA SER A 80 23.25 -2.22 18.66
C SER A 80 21.98 -1.37 18.77
N GLU A 81 21.41 -1.29 19.98
CA GLU A 81 20.14 -0.60 20.29
C GLU A 81 20.08 0.88 19.87
N VAL A 82 21.23 1.55 19.82
CA VAL A 82 21.34 2.97 19.46
C VAL A 82 21.08 3.17 17.97
N GLU A 83 21.43 2.20 17.13
CA GLU A 83 21.24 2.29 15.68
C GLU A 83 19.76 2.15 15.28
N PHE A 84 18.93 1.45 16.05
CA PHE A 84 17.49 1.27 15.77
C PHE A 84 16.66 2.55 15.86
N THR A 85 17.20 3.62 16.44
CA THR A 85 16.55 4.95 16.38
C THR A 85 16.57 5.55 14.98
N ASN A 86 17.44 5.05 14.08
CA ASN A 86 17.48 5.53 12.71
C ASN A 86 16.38 4.89 11.87
N HIS A 87 15.57 5.72 11.22
CA HIS A 87 14.49 5.34 10.31
C HIS A 87 14.91 4.32 9.23
N ASN A 88 16.17 4.36 8.78
CA ASN A 88 16.67 3.47 7.73
C ASN A 88 16.59 1.97 8.10
N TRP A 89 16.63 1.63 9.39
CA TRP A 89 16.47 0.23 9.83
C TRP A 89 15.02 -0.22 9.82
N THR A 90 14.06 0.70 9.99
CA THR A 90 12.64 0.37 9.80
C THR A 90 12.34 -0.07 8.37
N PHE A 91 13.08 0.44 7.37
CA PHE A 91 12.99 -0.07 5.99
C PHE A 91 13.54 -1.48 5.80
N VAL A 92 14.52 -1.89 6.61
CA VAL A 92 14.99 -3.30 6.62
C VAL A 92 13.89 -4.20 7.17
N GLY A 93 13.25 -3.80 8.28
CA GLY A 93 12.09 -4.51 8.84
C GLY A 93 10.92 -4.59 7.84
N LEU A 94 10.66 -3.50 7.12
CA LEU A 94 9.68 -3.47 6.04
C LEU A 94 10.06 -4.41 4.89
N GLY A 95 11.33 -4.45 4.48
CA GLY A 95 11.83 -5.37 3.47
C GLY A 95 11.58 -6.84 3.83
N ILE A 96 11.79 -7.21 5.10
CA ILE A 96 11.45 -8.54 5.63
C ILE A 96 9.94 -8.78 5.54
N ALA A 97 9.12 -7.81 5.96
CA ALA A 97 7.66 -7.93 5.92
C ALA A 97 7.11 -8.10 4.49
N LEU A 98 7.72 -7.44 3.50
CA LEU A 98 7.33 -7.56 2.09
C LEU A 98 7.58 -8.96 1.51
N ILE A 99 8.64 -9.66 1.93
CA ILE A 99 8.92 -11.04 1.48
C ILE A 99 7.79 -11.99 1.86
N PHE A 100 7.21 -11.80 3.05
CA PHE A 100 6.15 -12.64 3.59
C PHE A 100 4.73 -12.19 3.24
N LEU A 101 4.58 -11.19 2.37
CA LEU A 101 3.26 -10.68 1.97
C LEU A 101 2.35 -11.81 1.44
N GLY A 102 1.21 -12.03 2.10
CA GLY A 102 0.23 -13.05 1.71
C GLY A 102 0.62 -14.51 2.00
N THR A 103 1.69 -14.76 2.77
CA THR A 103 2.18 -16.12 3.07
C THR A 103 1.59 -16.75 4.33
N GLN A 104 0.65 -16.07 5.01
CA GLN A 104 -0.09 -16.55 6.19
C GLN A 104 0.84 -17.25 7.21
N GLN A 105 0.62 -18.55 7.47
CA GLN A 105 1.28 -19.35 8.50
C GLN A 105 2.81 -19.46 8.34
N ARG A 106 3.36 -19.31 7.13
CA ARG A 106 4.81 -19.43 6.91
C ARG A 106 5.62 -18.34 7.62
N SER A 107 4.97 -17.24 8.00
CA SER A 107 5.60 -16.11 8.67
C SER A 107 5.77 -16.31 10.18
N GLU A 108 5.03 -17.23 10.83
CA GLU A 108 4.94 -17.31 12.29
C GLU A 108 6.28 -17.58 12.98
N VAL A 109 7.09 -18.48 12.42
CA VAL A 109 8.43 -18.79 12.94
C VAL A 109 9.34 -17.57 12.93
N LEU A 110 9.23 -16.75 11.88
CA LEU A 110 10.05 -15.56 11.72
C LEU A 110 9.53 -14.39 12.57
N VAL A 111 8.21 -14.28 12.76
CA VAL A 111 7.61 -13.33 13.71
C VAL A 111 8.12 -13.58 15.13
N GLU A 112 8.19 -14.83 15.57
CA GLU A 112 8.70 -15.17 16.92
C GLU A 112 10.20 -14.92 17.03
N SER A 113 10.94 -15.18 15.95
CA SER A 113 12.38 -14.84 15.87
C SER A 113 12.61 -13.33 15.95
N LEU A 114 11.78 -12.51 15.31
CA LEU A 114 11.85 -11.05 15.37
C LEU A 114 11.45 -10.50 16.74
N ARG A 115 10.60 -11.20 17.48
CA ARG A 115 10.24 -10.82 18.86
C ARG A 115 11.41 -10.91 19.83
N SER A 116 12.43 -11.72 19.50
CA SER A 116 13.65 -11.83 20.31
C SER A 116 14.60 -10.63 20.17
N LEU A 117 14.36 -9.73 19.20
CA LEU A 117 15.13 -8.49 19.05
C LEU A 117 14.83 -7.51 20.21
N PRO A 118 15.75 -6.57 20.50
CA PRO A 118 15.52 -5.55 21.52
C PRO A 118 14.21 -4.77 21.30
N GLU A 119 13.37 -4.68 22.33
CA GLU A 119 12.22 -3.76 22.39
C GLU A 119 12.78 -2.32 22.37
N PRO A 120 12.36 -1.38 21.49
CA PRO A 120 11.08 -1.19 20.75
C PRO A 120 10.89 -1.89 19.41
N PHE A 121 12.02 -2.16 18.76
CA PHE A 121 12.06 -2.35 17.32
C PHE A 121 11.57 -3.75 16.97
N GLY A 122 11.86 -4.74 17.81
CA GLY A 122 11.38 -6.11 17.68
C GLY A 122 9.85 -6.22 17.65
N SER A 123 9.14 -5.56 18.57
CA SER A 123 7.67 -5.63 18.62
C SER A 123 7.00 -4.90 17.45
N MET A 124 7.57 -3.79 16.99
CA MET A 124 7.09 -3.09 15.80
C MET A 124 7.28 -3.92 14.53
N VAL A 125 8.46 -4.49 14.31
CA VAL A 125 8.74 -5.28 13.11
C VAL A 125 7.99 -6.61 13.14
N SER A 126 7.81 -7.24 14.32
CA SER A 126 7.01 -8.46 14.43
C SER A 126 5.55 -8.22 14.06
N THR A 127 4.94 -7.13 14.56
CA THR A 127 3.57 -6.74 14.17
C THR A 127 3.46 -6.39 12.68
N LEU A 128 4.47 -5.73 12.11
CA LEU A 128 4.52 -5.42 10.68
C LEU A 128 4.55 -6.70 9.81
N VAL A 129 5.36 -7.68 10.18
CA VAL A 129 5.45 -8.97 9.46
C VAL A 129 4.16 -9.77 9.60
N ASP A 130 3.58 -9.84 10.81
CA ASP A 130 2.30 -10.52 11.04
C ASP A 130 1.19 -9.90 10.18
N VAL A 131 1.06 -8.58 10.19
CA VAL A 131 0.10 -7.84 9.36
C VAL A 131 0.27 -8.11 7.87
N CYS A 132 1.50 -8.05 7.35
CA CYS A 132 1.77 -8.29 5.93
C CYS A 132 1.46 -9.74 5.52
N ALA A 133 1.69 -10.71 6.40
CA ALA A 133 1.38 -12.10 6.13
C ALA A 133 -0.12 -12.37 5.95
N TYR A 134 -0.97 -11.63 6.66
CA TYR A 134 -2.43 -11.75 6.62
C TYR A 134 -3.12 -10.71 5.70
N ALA A 135 -2.37 -10.00 4.87
CA ALA A 135 -2.90 -9.01 3.92
C ALA A 135 -4.01 -9.62 3.03
N GLY A 136 -5.16 -8.94 2.95
CA GLY A 136 -6.29 -9.35 2.10
C GLY A 136 -7.06 -10.61 2.52
N THR A 137 -6.76 -11.19 3.70
CA THR A 137 -7.43 -12.43 4.16
C THR A 137 -8.73 -12.20 4.95
N GLY A 138 -9.00 -10.98 5.40
CA GLY A 138 -10.21 -10.68 6.19
C GLY A 138 -10.24 -11.32 7.59
N ASN A 139 -9.11 -11.82 8.11
CA ASN A 139 -9.12 -12.55 9.39
C ASN A 139 -9.46 -11.64 10.59
N VAL A 140 -10.68 -11.81 11.12
CA VAL A 140 -11.24 -11.02 12.23
C VAL A 140 -10.44 -11.19 13.53
N LEU A 141 -9.91 -12.38 13.81
CA LEU A 141 -9.15 -12.63 15.04
C LEU A 141 -7.87 -11.79 15.09
N LYS A 142 -7.18 -11.68 13.95
CA LYS A 142 -5.98 -10.84 13.82
C LYS A 142 -6.33 -9.36 13.96
N ILE A 143 -7.44 -8.91 13.34
CA ILE A 143 -7.95 -7.54 13.51
C ILE A 143 -8.26 -7.26 14.99
N GLN A 144 -8.90 -8.18 15.72
CA GLN A 144 -9.18 -8.02 17.15
C GLN A 144 -7.91 -7.90 18.00
N ASN A 145 -6.89 -8.72 17.72
CA ASN A 145 -5.60 -8.63 18.42
C ASN A 145 -4.90 -7.28 18.17
N LEU A 146 -4.92 -6.78 16.93
CA LEU A 146 -4.36 -5.47 16.59
C LEU A 146 -5.12 -4.34 17.28
N LEU A 147 -6.45 -4.44 17.36
CA LEU A 147 -7.26 -3.46 18.09
C LEU A 147 -7.00 -3.49 19.59
N HIS A 148 -6.72 -4.65 20.18
CA HIS A 148 -6.32 -4.76 21.57
C HIS A 148 -5.05 -3.93 21.83
N ILE A 149 -4.03 -4.11 20.98
CA ILE A 149 -2.78 -3.33 21.01
C ILE A 149 -3.05 -1.82 20.87
N CYS A 150 -3.99 -1.42 20.00
CA CYS A 150 -4.38 -0.02 19.85
C CYS A 150 -5.21 0.52 21.03
N SER A 151 -5.89 -0.34 21.78
CA SER A 151 -6.79 0.03 22.89
C SER A 151 -6.12 0.05 24.26
N GLU A 152 -4.96 -0.60 24.38
CA GLU A 152 -4.09 -0.49 25.54
C GLU A 152 -3.53 0.94 25.61
N HIS A 153 -4.36 1.86 26.11
CA HIS A 153 -3.95 3.18 26.51
C HIS A 153 -3.25 3.06 27.86
N GLU A 154 -1.99 3.51 27.95
CA GLU A 154 -1.40 3.74 29.26
C GLU A 154 -2.20 4.85 29.95
N LYS A 155 -2.78 4.51 31.11
CA LYS A 155 -3.45 5.47 31.99
C LYS A 155 -2.46 6.59 32.33
N ASP A 156 -2.89 7.83 32.15
CA ASP A 156 -2.17 9.02 32.61
C ASP A 156 -1.65 8.84 34.04
N PRO A 157 -0.37 9.17 34.34
CA PRO A 157 0.24 9.04 35.67
C PRO A 157 -0.25 10.08 36.70
N LYS A 158 -1.51 10.52 36.61
CA LYS A 158 -2.11 11.51 37.53
C LYS A 158 -2.98 10.90 38.63
N THR A 159 -3.30 9.60 38.59
CA THR A 159 -4.17 8.96 39.60
C THR A 159 -3.46 8.18 40.71
N GLU A 160 -2.14 8.03 40.70
CA GLU A 160 -1.40 7.30 41.75
C GLU A 160 -0.20 8.09 42.33
N LYS A 161 -0.34 9.41 42.53
CA LYS A 161 0.62 10.18 43.34
C LYS A 161 0.24 10.19 44.82
N LYS A 162 0.33 9.03 45.48
CA LYS A 162 0.63 8.93 46.93
C LYS A 162 1.45 7.67 47.16
N SER A 163 2.60 7.82 47.83
CA SER A 163 3.70 6.86 48.10
C SER A 163 4.52 6.46 46.87
N GLU A 164 5.84 6.64 46.77
CA GLU A 164 6.90 7.02 47.71
C GLU A 164 8.07 7.61 46.90
N LYS A 165 8.87 8.48 47.54
CA LYS A 165 10.02 9.17 46.95
C LYS A 165 11.22 8.23 46.85
N ASP A 166 11.87 8.16 45.68
CA ASP A 166 13.30 8.50 45.49
C ASP A 166 13.87 8.00 44.13
N THR A 167 14.70 8.84 43.50
CA THR A 167 15.45 8.75 42.21
C THR A 167 14.81 9.33 40.92
N PRO A 168 14.86 10.67 40.69
CA PRO A 168 14.06 11.34 39.65
C PRO A 168 14.78 11.75 38.34
N LYS A 169 15.89 11.14 37.88
CA LYS A 169 16.58 11.63 36.64
C LYS A 169 17.02 10.60 35.59
N LYS A 170 17.06 9.29 35.91
CA LYS A 170 17.38 8.23 34.93
C LYS A 170 16.17 7.38 34.49
N LYS A 171 15.10 7.32 35.28
CA LYS A 171 13.87 6.58 34.95
C LYS A 171 12.98 7.32 33.94
N GLU A 172 12.86 8.64 34.06
CA GLU A 172 12.05 9.46 33.13
C GLU A 172 12.52 9.35 31.66
N LYS A 173 13.83 9.22 31.41
CA LYS A 173 14.38 9.07 30.05
C LYS A 173 14.19 7.68 29.43
N ASN A 174 14.00 6.63 30.23
CA ASN A 174 13.70 5.30 29.73
C ASN A 174 12.21 5.15 29.45
N GLU A 175 11.35 5.71 30.30
CA GLU A 175 9.89 5.69 30.11
C GLU A 175 9.44 6.51 28.88
N GLU A 176 10.10 7.63 28.55
CA GLU A 176 9.82 8.38 27.31
C GLU A 176 10.19 7.59 26.03
N LYS A 177 11.24 6.76 26.09
CA LYS A 177 11.64 5.89 24.97
C LYS A 177 10.69 4.70 24.80
N GLU A 178 10.20 4.12 25.89
CA GLU A 178 9.17 3.07 25.87
C GLU A 178 7.81 3.58 25.38
N LYS A 179 7.46 4.84 25.65
CA LYS A 179 6.26 5.49 25.11
C LYS A 179 6.33 5.74 23.61
N MET A 180 7.45 6.30 23.13
CA MET A 180 7.68 6.51 21.69
C MET A 180 7.73 5.19 20.91
N SER A 181 8.22 4.14 21.57
CA SER A 181 8.30 2.75 21.10
C SER A 181 6.94 2.10 20.85
N ARG A 182 6.08 2.08 21.87
CA ARG A 182 4.73 1.50 21.76
C ARG A 182 3.83 2.30 20.82
N ALA A 183 3.99 3.62 20.78
CA ALA A 183 3.26 4.48 19.86
C ALA A 183 3.55 4.13 18.38
N SER A 184 4.80 3.78 18.05
CA SER A 184 5.16 3.36 16.70
C SER A 184 4.61 1.97 16.34
N GLN A 185 4.58 1.04 17.31
CA GLN A 185 3.90 -0.25 17.14
C GLN A 185 2.39 -0.07 16.92
N GLN A 186 1.75 0.83 17.68
CA GLN A 186 0.33 1.15 17.52
C GLN A 186 0.05 1.77 16.14
N GLY A 187 0.90 2.69 15.66
CA GLY A 187 0.76 3.27 14.32
C GLY A 187 0.80 2.22 13.20
N VAL A 188 1.73 1.26 13.30
CA VAL A 188 1.82 0.12 12.38
C VAL A 188 0.59 -0.78 12.48
N ALA A 189 0.07 -1.03 13.70
CA ALA A 189 -1.14 -1.80 13.90
C ALA A 189 -2.36 -1.17 13.21
N VAL A 190 -2.50 0.16 13.22
CA VAL A 190 -3.58 0.87 12.51
C VAL A 190 -3.51 0.66 11.00
N LEU A 191 -2.32 0.81 10.39
CA LEU A 191 -2.13 0.50 8.98
C LEU A 191 -2.45 -0.96 8.68
N GLY A 192 -2.12 -1.85 9.62
CA GLY A 192 -2.36 -3.28 9.45
C GLY A 192 -3.81 -3.69 9.46
N ILE A 193 -4.65 -3.03 10.27
CA ILE A 193 -6.11 -3.22 10.22
C ILE A 193 -6.64 -2.91 8.81
N ALA A 194 -6.15 -1.83 8.19
CA ALA A 194 -6.55 -1.49 6.83
C ALA A 194 -6.06 -2.53 5.80
N LEU A 195 -4.82 -3.01 5.93
CA LEU A 195 -4.23 -3.97 5.00
C LEU A 195 -4.96 -5.34 5.02
N ILE A 196 -5.36 -5.81 6.20
CA ILE A 196 -6.10 -7.08 6.34
C ILE A 196 -7.53 -6.92 5.80
N ALA A 197 -8.16 -5.77 6.04
CA ALA A 197 -9.53 -5.48 5.65
C ALA A 197 -9.70 -5.07 4.16
N MET A 198 -8.60 -4.83 3.43
CA MET A 198 -8.62 -4.38 2.04
C MET A 198 -9.29 -5.39 1.07
N GLY A 199 -9.27 -6.69 1.41
CA GLY A 199 -9.80 -7.77 0.57
C GLY A 199 -11.32 -7.95 0.62
N GLU A 200 -12.02 -7.39 1.61
CA GLU A 200 -13.46 -7.58 1.81
C GLU A 200 -14.19 -6.26 1.95
N GLU A 201 -15.27 -6.06 1.19
CA GLU A 201 -16.05 -4.82 1.28
C GLU A 201 -16.69 -4.65 2.66
N ILE A 202 -17.22 -5.73 3.24
CA ILE A 202 -17.82 -5.70 4.58
C ILE A 202 -16.76 -5.33 5.63
N GLY A 203 -15.58 -5.95 5.57
CA GLY A 203 -14.45 -5.64 6.43
C GLY A 203 -14.00 -4.18 6.31
N SER A 204 -13.91 -3.65 5.10
CA SER A 204 -13.54 -2.25 4.85
C SER A 204 -14.53 -1.24 5.46
N GLN A 205 -15.84 -1.53 5.39
CA GLN A 205 -16.88 -0.69 6.01
C GLN A 205 -16.82 -0.75 7.54
N MET A 206 -16.59 -1.93 8.10
CA MET A 206 -16.40 -2.08 9.54
C MET A 206 -15.17 -1.29 10.00
N ALA A 207 -14.02 -1.48 9.36
CA ALA A 207 -12.76 -0.80 9.68
C ALA A 207 -12.89 0.73 9.61
N THR A 208 -13.61 1.27 8.62
CA THR A 208 -13.89 2.71 8.50
C THR A 208 -14.59 3.27 9.76
N ARG A 209 -15.52 2.50 10.35
CA ARG A 209 -16.19 2.90 11.61
C ARG A 209 -15.24 2.82 12.80
N MET A 210 -14.39 1.80 12.86
CA MET A 210 -13.40 1.63 13.93
C MET A 210 -12.38 2.77 13.94
N PHE A 211 -11.92 3.19 12.77
CA PHE A 211 -11.03 4.35 12.61
C PHE A 211 -11.66 5.65 13.11
N GLY A 212 -12.98 5.81 13.01
CA GLY A 212 -13.68 6.95 13.60
C GLY A 212 -13.56 7.02 15.13
N ASN A 213 -13.60 5.87 15.82
CA ASN A 213 -13.39 5.82 17.26
C ASN A 213 -11.91 6.01 17.61
N LEU A 214 -11.02 5.39 16.83
CA LEU A 214 -9.59 5.47 17.03
C LEU A 214 -9.04 6.89 16.85
N MET A 215 -9.66 7.69 15.97
CA MET A 215 -9.33 9.11 15.81
C MET A 215 -9.72 9.96 17.03
N ARG A 216 -10.81 9.60 17.73
CA ARG A 216 -11.35 10.37 18.87
C ARG A 216 -10.61 10.06 20.17
N TYR A 217 -10.26 8.79 20.39
CA TYR A 217 -9.68 8.31 21.64
C TYR A 217 -8.19 7.95 21.54
N GLY A 218 -7.64 7.90 20.32
CA GLY A 218 -6.26 7.50 20.07
C GLY A 218 -5.22 8.54 20.49
N GLU A 219 -4.03 8.03 20.77
CA GLU A 219 -2.82 8.83 20.94
C GLU A 219 -2.45 9.61 19.66
N PRO A 220 -1.63 10.67 19.74
CA PRO A 220 -1.28 11.47 18.56
C PRO A 220 -0.66 10.66 17.42
N VAL A 221 0.10 9.61 17.70
CA VAL A 221 0.70 8.75 16.66
C VAL A 221 -0.36 7.93 15.92
N ILE A 222 -1.31 7.38 16.66
CA ILE A 222 -2.49 6.69 16.12
C ILE A 222 -3.30 7.65 15.24
N ARG A 223 -3.56 8.86 15.74
CA ARG A 223 -4.32 9.90 15.04
C ARG A 223 -3.67 10.28 13.69
N ARG A 224 -2.34 10.29 13.61
CA ARG A 224 -1.57 10.52 12.38
C ARG A 224 -1.65 9.36 11.40
N ALA A 225 -1.77 8.12 11.87
CA ALA A 225 -1.84 6.91 11.04
C ALA A 225 -3.23 6.66 10.44
N VAL A 226 -4.31 7.08 11.13
CA VAL A 226 -5.70 6.83 10.71
C VAL A 226 -6.02 7.34 9.29
N PRO A 227 -5.65 8.57 8.87
CA PRO A 227 -5.93 9.02 7.50
C PRO A 227 -5.27 8.16 6.42
N LEU A 228 -4.04 7.68 6.68
CA LEU A 228 -3.33 6.79 5.76
C LEU A 228 -4.01 5.42 5.67
N ALA A 229 -4.45 4.88 6.81
CA ALA A 229 -5.21 3.63 6.86
C ALA A 229 -6.56 3.74 6.12
N LEU A 230 -7.27 4.87 6.24
CA LEU A 230 -8.47 5.14 5.45
C LEU A 230 -8.20 5.17 3.95
N SER A 231 -7.04 5.70 3.53
CA SER A 231 -6.68 5.71 2.11
C SER A 231 -6.42 4.32 1.54
N LEU A 232 -5.83 3.42 2.32
CA LEU A 232 -5.59 2.02 1.92
C LEU A 232 -6.90 1.22 1.76
N LEU A 233 -7.93 1.53 2.54
CA LEU A 233 -9.25 0.88 2.38
C LEU A 233 -9.98 1.31 1.10
N SER A 234 -9.70 2.50 0.58
CA SER A 234 -10.47 3.13 -0.51
C SER A 234 -9.58 3.65 -1.63
N ILE A 235 -8.63 2.83 -2.07
CA ILE A 235 -7.68 3.18 -3.13
C ILE A 235 -8.42 3.38 -4.46
N SER A 236 -8.25 4.53 -5.11
CA SER A 236 -8.92 4.88 -6.37
C SER A 236 -10.47 4.74 -6.33
N ASN A 237 -11.09 4.68 -5.14
CA ASN A 237 -12.53 4.69 -4.94
C ASN A 237 -12.95 5.91 -4.10
N PRO A 238 -13.30 7.04 -4.73
CA PRO A 238 -13.68 8.25 -4.03
C PRO A 238 -15.11 8.15 -3.48
N GLN A 239 -15.28 7.40 -2.39
CA GLN A 239 -16.53 7.38 -1.65
C GLN A 239 -16.75 8.70 -0.91
N LEU A 240 -17.99 9.22 -0.99
CA LEU A 240 -18.33 10.51 -0.41
C LEU A 240 -18.03 10.59 1.09
N ASN A 241 -18.39 9.52 1.81
CA ASN A 241 -18.22 9.43 3.26
C ASN A 241 -16.75 9.57 3.66
N VAL A 242 -15.85 8.87 2.96
CA VAL A 242 -14.41 8.91 3.23
C VAL A 242 -13.85 10.29 2.90
N LEU A 243 -14.23 10.87 1.76
CA LEU A 243 -13.79 12.23 1.37
C LEU A 243 -14.20 13.30 2.38
N GLU A 244 -15.43 13.25 2.90
CA GLU A 244 -15.89 14.21 3.91
C GLU A 244 -15.15 14.04 5.25
N THR A 245 -14.84 12.80 5.65
CA THR A 245 -14.03 12.56 6.85
C THR A 245 -12.59 13.05 6.68
N LEU A 246 -11.94 12.77 5.55
CA LEU A 246 -10.59 13.25 5.27
C LEU A 246 -10.51 14.77 5.12
N SER A 247 -11.55 15.41 4.55
CA SER A 247 -11.64 16.87 4.48
C SER A 247 -11.70 17.50 5.88
N LYS A 248 -12.44 16.90 6.82
CA LYS A 248 -12.43 17.33 8.23
C LYS A 248 -11.05 17.18 8.86
N TYR A 249 -10.37 16.05 8.63
CA TYR A 249 -9.02 15.81 9.17
C TYR A 249 -7.94 16.71 8.57
N SER A 250 -8.10 17.19 7.33
CA SER A 250 -7.17 18.14 6.71
C SER A 250 -7.15 19.53 7.37
N HIS A 251 -8.17 19.87 8.17
CA HIS A 251 -8.23 21.12 8.93
C HIS A 251 -7.90 20.91 10.42
N ASP A 252 -7.38 19.76 10.81
CA ASP A 252 -6.98 19.52 12.19
C ASP A 252 -5.82 20.44 12.61
N SER A 253 -5.75 20.71 13.91
CA SER A 253 -4.73 21.52 14.57
C SER A 253 -3.32 20.93 14.47
N ASP A 254 -3.20 19.60 14.44
CA ASP A 254 -1.92 18.90 14.28
C ASP A 254 -1.51 18.87 12.80
N ALA A 255 -0.43 19.58 12.48
CA ALA A 255 0.06 19.71 11.11
C ALA A 255 0.40 18.36 10.45
N ASP A 256 0.92 17.40 11.22
CA ASP A 256 1.30 16.08 10.68
C ASP A 256 0.07 15.24 10.31
N THR A 257 -0.99 15.33 11.11
CA THR A 257 -2.28 14.69 10.82
C THR A 257 -2.93 15.34 9.60
N ALA A 258 -2.89 16.66 9.49
CA ALA A 258 -3.41 17.39 8.33
C ALA A 258 -2.66 17.04 7.04
N ARG A 259 -1.32 16.95 7.06
CA ARG A 259 -0.49 16.52 5.91
C ARG A 259 -0.83 15.11 5.46
N ASN A 260 -1.00 14.17 6.41
CA ASN A 260 -1.40 12.80 6.11
C ASN A 260 -2.80 12.71 5.53
N ALA A 261 -3.75 13.52 6.02
CA ALA A 261 -5.10 13.59 5.46
C ALA A 261 -5.10 14.14 4.02
N ILE A 262 -4.28 15.15 3.73
CA ILE A 262 -4.13 15.69 2.37
C ILE A 262 -3.59 14.62 1.43
N PHE A 263 -2.51 13.94 1.82
CA PHE A 263 -1.92 12.88 1.02
C PHE A 263 -2.89 11.69 0.81
N ALA A 264 -3.60 11.28 1.87
CA ALA A 264 -4.63 10.25 1.82
C ALA A 264 -5.75 10.59 0.81
N MET A 265 -6.19 11.85 0.74
CA MET A 265 -7.14 12.31 -0.29
C MET A 265 -6.61 12.13 -1.72
N GLY A 266 -5.30 12.34 -1.92
CA GLY A 266 -4.64 12.09 -3.20
C GLY A 266 -4.70 10.62 -3.63
N ILE A 267 -4.45 9.68 -2.73
CA ILE A 267 -4.51 8.23 -3.00
C ILE A 267 -5.95 7.78 -3.29
N VAL A 268 -6.92 8.20 -2.48
CA VAL A 268 -8.33 7.84 -2.66
C VAL A 268 -8.87 8.32 -4.01
N GLY A 269 -8.44 9.51 -4.43
CA GLY A 269 -8.82 10.10 -5.70
C GLY A 269 -7.98 9.68 -6.91
N ALA A 270 -6.95 8.86 -6.72
CA ALA A 270 -5.93 8.67 -7.73
C ALA A 270 -6.51 8.13 -9.04
N GLY A 271 -6.26 8.84 -10.14
CA GLY A 271 -6.71 8.42 -11.47
C GLY A 271 -8.20 8.60 -11.77
N THR A 272 -9.01 9.04 -10.81
CA THR A 272 -10.48 9.11 -11.00
C THR A 272 -10.97 10.43 -11.58
N ASN A 273 -10.13 11.47 -11.57
CA ASN A 273 -10.48 12.82 -12.03
C ASN A 273 -11.81 13.35 -11.43
N ASN A 274 -12.09 13.03 -10.17
CA ASN A 274 -13.34 13.45 -9.52
C ASN A 274 -13.36 14.97 -9.28
N ALA A 275 -14.32 15.65 -9.91
CA ALA A 275 -14.46 17.11 -9.87
C ALA A 275 -14.62 17.68 -8.44
N ARG A 276 -15.33 16.97 -7.56
CA ARG A 276 -15.55 17.42 -6.17
C ARG A 276 -14.25 17.41 -5.37
N LEU A 277 -13.49 16.31 -5.46
CA LEU A 277 -12.18 16.20 -4.81
C LEU A 277 -11.20 17.25 -5.35
N ALA A 278 -11.18 17.46 -6.67
CA ALA A 278 -10.33 18.49 -7.29
C ALA A 278 -10.70 19.91 -6.83
N ALA A 279 -11.98 20.18 -6.54
CA ALA A 279 -12.41 21.46 -5.95
C ALA A 279 -11.96 21.59 -4.49
N MET A 280 -12.09 20.54 -3.68
CA MET A 280 -11.62 20.51 -2.28
C MET A 280 -10.10 20.74 -2.19
N LEU A 281 -9.32 20.05 -3.02
CA LEU A 281 -7.86 20.22 -3.06
C LEU A 281 -7.44 21.64 -3.49
N ARG A 282 -8.22 22.32 -4.34
CA ARG A 282 -7.98 23.72 -4.70
C ARG A 282 -8.25 24.67 -3.52
N GLN A 283 -9.29 24.42 -2.75
CA GLN A 283 -9.58 25.19 -1.52
C GLN A 283 -8.46 24.99 -0.49
N LEU A 284 -8.01 23.75 -0.28
CA LEU A 284 -6.89 23.44 0.62
C LEU A 284 -5.57 24.11 0.19
N ALA A 285 -5.32 24.20 -1.12
CA ALA A 285 -4.15 24.92 -1.64
C ALA A 285 -4.18 26.42 -1.26
N SER A 286 -5.36 27.05 -1.30
CA SER A 286 -5.51 28.45 -0.88
C SER A 286 -5.36 28.63 0.64
N TYR A 287 -5.81 27.65 1.43
CA TYR A 287 -5.70 27.67 2.89
C TYR A 287 -4.25 27.48 3.37
N HIS A 288 -3.54 26.50 2.82
CA HIS A 288 -2.16 26.16 3.22
C HIS A 288 -1.07 26.93 2.45
N TYR A 289 -1.38 28.05 1.79
CA TYR A 289 -0.40 28.81 0.99
C TYR A 289 0.86 29.20 1.79
N LYS A 290 0.72 29.45 3.11
CA LYS A 290 1.82 29.89 3.98
C LYS A 290 2.82 28.79 4.33
N ASP A 291 2.40 27.51 4.36
CA ASP A 291 3.28 26.39 4.69
C ASP A 291 3.73 25.67 3.41
N SER A 292 5.02 25.80 3.08
CA SER A 292 5.61 25.19 1.88
C SER A 292 5.50 23.66 1.87
N THR A 293 5.54 23.01 3.04
CA THR A 293 5.50 21.55 3.13
C THR A 293 4.09 21.02 2.87
N SER A 294 3.08 21.60 3.53
CA SER A 294 1.68 21.29 3.30
C SER A 294 1.25 21.61 1.86
N LEU A 295 1.75 22.71 1.28
CA LEU A 295 1.49 23.05 -0.11
C LEU A 295 2.06 22.01 -1.10
N MET A 296 3.25 21.46 -0.81
CA MET A 296 3.84 20.37 -1.60
C MET A 296 2.93 19.13 -1.58
N PHE A 297 2.41 18.74 -0.41
CA PHE A 297 1.46 17.62 -0.29
C PHE A 297 0.17 17.84 -1.07
N VAL A 298 -0.38 19.06 -1.03
CA VAL A 298 -1.58 19.40 -1.82
C VAL A 298 -1.30 19.26 -3.32
N ARG A 299 -0.14 19.73 -3.79
CA ARG A 299 0.26 19.61 -5.21
C ARG A 299 0.48 18.17 -5.64
N ILE A 300 1.12 17.34 -4.81
CA ILE A 300 1.28 15.90 -5.07
C ILE A 300 -0.10 15.25 -5.17
N SER A 301 -1.00 15.56 -4.24
CA SER A 301 -2.36 15.02 -4.22
C SER A 301 -3.15 15.43 -5.46
N GLN A 302 -3.06 16.70 -5.90
CA GLN A 302 -3.65 17.16 -7.16
C GLN A 302 -3.06 16.40 -8.37
N GLY A 303 -1.74 16.19 -8.41
CA GLY A 303 -1.08 15.38 -9.43
C GLY A 303 -1.61 13.94 -9.48
N LEU A 304 -1.80 13.30 -8.32
CA LEU A 304 -2.35 11.95 -8.21
C LEU A 304 -3.80 11.87 -8.70
N THR A 305 -4.64 12.88 -8.43
CA THR A 305 -6.04 12.87 -8.93
C THR A 305 -6.13 12.89 -10.46
N HIS A 306 -5.15 13.50 -11.13
CA HIS A 306 -5.05 13.58 -12.59
C HIS A 306 -4.02 12.62 -13.17
N LEU A 307 -3.70 11.53 -12.46
CA LEU A 307 -2.70 10.53 -12.90
C LEU A 307 -3.03 10.01 -14.31
N GLY A 308 -2.06 10.13 -15.24
CA GLY A 308 -2.28 9.77 -16.64
C GLY A 308 -3.46 10.49 -17.30
N LYS A 309 -3.78 11.73 -16.88
CA LYS A 309 -5.00 12.48 -17.26
C LYS A 309 -6.32 11.79 -16.85
N GLY A 310 -6.27 10.90 -15.86
CA GLY A 310 -7.41 10.07 -15.42
C GLY A 310 -7.49 8.70 -16.09
N THR A 311 -6.45 8.30 -16.84
CA THR A 311 -6.41 6.97 -17.50
C THR A 311 -5.70 5.90 -16.69
N MET A 312 -5.00 6.27 -15.61
CA MET A 312 -4.22 5.34 -14.79
C MET A 312 -4.72 5.34 -13.35
N THR A 313 -4.88 4.17 -12.75
CA THR A 313 -5.34 3.94 -11.38
C THR A 313 -4.25 3.34 -10.50
N LEU A 314 -4.44 3.38 -9.18
CA LEU A 314 -3.55 2.78 -8.18
C LEU A 314 -4.11 1.50 -7.56
N ASN A 315 -5.27 1.03 -8.01
CA ASN A 315 -5.96 -0.10 -7.41
C ASN A 315 -5.09 -1.38 -7.49
N PRO A 316 -4.77 -2.04 -6.37
CA PRO A 316 -3.95 -3.25 -6.38
C PRO A 316 -4.71 -4.51 -6.81
N PHE A 317 -6.04 -4.48 -6.86
CA PHE A 317 -6.83 -5.63 -7.25
C PHE A 317 -7.15 -5.65 -8.74
N HIS A 318 -7.11 -6.86 -9.30
CA HIS A 318 -7.44 -7.18 -10.69
C HIS A 318 -8.58 -8.18 -10.75
N SER A 319 -9.25 -8.23 -11.90
CA SER A 319 -10.29 -9.22 -12.20
C SER A 319 -11.41 -9.17 -11.17
N ASP A 320 -12.19 -8.08 -11.18
CA ASP A 320 -13.38 -7.92 -10.34
C ASP A 320 -13.06 -8.08 -8.83
N ARG A 321 -11.93 -7.52 -8.43
CA ARG A 321 -11.36 -7.55 -7.07
C ARG A 321 -10.97 -8.92 -6.52
N GLN A 322 -10.94 -9.97 -7.35
CA GLN A 322 -10.63 -11.33 -6.88
C GLN A 322 -9.13 -11.56 -6.70
N ILE A 323 -8.28 -10.94 -7.54
CA ILE A 323 -6.84 -11.20 -7.55
C ILE A 323 -6.10 -9.97 -7.01
N MET A 324 -5.39 -10.15 -5.91
CA MET A 324 -4.52 -9.12 -5.33
C MET A 324 -3.13 -9.16 -5.98
N SER A 325 -2.68 -8.06 -6.58
CA SER A 325 -1.30 -7.91 -7.03
C SER A 325 -0.39 -7.62 -5.84
N SER A 326 0.46 -8.58 -5.49
CA SER A 326 1.39 -8.45 -4.37
C SER A 326 2.34 -7.25 -4.52
N ALA A 327 2.82 -6.97 -5.74
CA ALA A 327 3.72 -5.85 -6.03
C ALA A 327 3.06 -4.48 -5.81
N SER A 328 1.79 -4.34 -6.21
CA SER A 328 1.05 -3.08 -6.10
C SER A 328 0.70 -2.78 -4.64
N VAL A 329 0.34 -3.80 -3.87
CA VAL A 329 0.13 -3.69 -2.42
C VAL A 329 1.42 -3.35 -1.68
N ALA A 330 2.53 -4.02 -2.02
CA ALA A 330 3.84 -3.72 -1.46
C ALA A 330 4.21 -2.25 -1.67
N ALA A 331 4.05 -1.72 -2.89
CA ALA A 331 4.34 -0.33 -3.19
C ALA A 331 3.49 0.67 -2.38
N LEU A 332 2.18 0.43 -2.28
CA LEU A 332 1.28 1.27 -1.49
C LEU A 332 1.65 1.23 0.00
N LEU A 333 1.99 0.04 0.52
CA LEU A 333 2.46 -0.14 1.89
C LEU A 333 3.76 0.64 2.15
N VAL A 334 4.75 0.56 1.24
CA VAL A 334 6.00 1.33 1.36
C VAL A 334 5.73 2.82 1.43
N THR A 335 4.88 3.35 0.55
CA THR A 335 4.54 4.78 0.58
C THR A 335 3.85 5.16 1.89
N CYS A 336 2.82 4.42 2.31
CA CYS A 336 2.07 4.72 3.54
C CYS A 336 2.93 4.61 4.80
N PHE A 337 3.81 3.60 4.87
CA PHE A 337 4.75 3.44 5.98
C PHE A 337 5.75 4.59 6.04
N SER A 338 6.25 5.07 4.90
CA SER A 338 7.14 6.23 4.85
C SER A 338 6.49 7.54 5.33
N PHE A 339 5.15 7.67 5.25
CA PHE A 339 4.39 8.83 5.74
C PHE A 339 3.95 8.72 7.20
N LEU A 340 4.21 7.58 7.85
CA LEU A 340 3.88 7.41 9.26
C LEU A 340 4.79 8.25 10.16
N ASP A 341 6.03 8.52 9.71
CA ASP A 341 7.03 9.36 10.39
C ASP A 341 7.37 10.60 9.56
N ASN A 342 6.41 11.53 9.48
CA ASN A 342 6.48 12.72 8.62
C ASN A 342 7.63 13.69 8.92
N ASN A 343 8.19 13.65 10.13
CA ASN A 343 9.11 14.68 10.58
C ASN A 343 10.55 14.48 10.08
N THR A 344 10.93 13.28 9.63
CA THR A 344 12.33 12.96 9.29
C THR A 344 12.55 12.59 7.83
N SER A 345 11.64 11.85 7.22
CA SER A 345 11.95 11.15 5.95
C SER A 345 11.62 11.97 4.70
N PHE A 346 10.42 12.56 4.65
CA PHE A 346 9.96 13.31 3.49
C PHE A 346 10.22 14.83 3.60
N VAL A 347 10.05 15.39 4.80
CA VAL A 347 10.20 16.83 5.05
C VAL A 347 11.66 17.29 5.02
N ASN A 348 12.62 16.40 5.30
CA ASN A 348 14.05 16.74 5.33
C ASN A 348 14.78 16.57 3.98
N ASN A 349 14.04 16.47 2.86
CA ASN A 349 14.57 16.42 1.48
C ASN A 349 15.51 15.23 1.15
N GLN A 350 15.67 14.27 2.05
CA GLN A 350 16.58 13.13 1.86
C GLN A 350 15.91 11.94 1.15
N GLN A 351 14.60 11.71 1.35
CA GLN A 351 13.92 10.49 0.87
C GLN A 351 12.71 10.74 -0.03
N SER A 352 12.63 11.91 -0.67
CA SER A 352 11.53 12.26 -1.60
C SER A 352 11.36 11.26 -2.75
N TYR A 353 12.39 10.45 -3.04
CA TYR A 353 12.33 9.39 -4.05
C TYR A 353 11.42 8.21 -3.67
N LEU A 354 11.03 8.04 -2.40
CA LEU A 354 10.16 6.93 -1.99
C LEU A 354 8.78 7.01 -2.63
N ILE A 355 8.31 8.20 -3.04
CA ILE A 355 7.08 8.36 -3.83
C ILE A 355 7.15 7.60 -5.15
N TYR A 356 8.34 7.40 -5.73
CA TYR A 356 8.48 6.62 -6.98
C TYR A 356 8.14 5.14 -6.79
N SER A 357 8.09 4.60 -5.56
CA SER A 357 7.55 3.25 -5.34
C SER A 357 6.11 3.11 -5.84
N LEU A 358 5.34 4.20 -5.81
CA LEU A 358 3.97 4.23 -6.31
C LEU A 358 3.86 3.82 -7.78
N SER A 359 4.94 3.98 -8.58
CA SER A 359 4.98 3.58 -9.99
C SER A 359 4.62 2.11 -10.23
N LEU A 360 4.89 1.22 -9.27
CA LEU A 360 4.53 -0.20 -9.34
C LEU A 360 3.03 -0.46 -9.18
N ALA A 361 2.32 0.47 -8.53
CA ALA A 361 0.88 0.42 -8.37
C ALA A 361 0.14 1.11 -9.52
N ILE A 362 0.83 1.87 -10.38
CA ILE A 362 0.20 2.59 -11.50
C ILE A 362 -0.16 1.61 -12.61
N GLN A 363 -1.46 1.52 -12.92
CA GLN A 363 -1.98 0.64 -13.96
C GLN A 363 -2.98 1.36 -14.86
N PRO A 364 -3.02 1.07 -16.17
CA PRO A 364 -4.00 1.66 -17.07
C PRO A 364 -5.40 1.09 -16.81
N ARG A 365 -6.39 1.99 -16.76
CA ARG A 365 -7.81 1.69 -16.50
C ARG A 365 -8.63 1.45 -17.78
N MET A 366 -8.03 1.67 -18.95
CA MET A 366 -8.73 1.60 -20.23
C MET A 366 -9.01 0.16 -20.62
N LEU A 367 -10.26 -0.12 -20.96
CA LEU A 367 -10.67 -1.34 -21.65
C LEU A 367 -10.34 -1.22 -23.13
N ILE A 368 -9.40 -2.03 -23.59
CA ILE A 368 -8.95 -2.12 -24.98
C ILE A 368 -9.25 -3.53 -25.48
N THR A 369 -9.94 -3.61 -26.60
CA THR A 369 -10.23 -4.87 -27.28
C THR A 369 -9.25 -5.10 -28.42
N LEU A 370 -8.63 -6.27 -28.41
CA LEU A 370 -7.64 -6.72 -29.39
C LEU A 370 -8.15 -7.97 -30.08
N ILE A 371 -7.87 -8.10 -31.38
CA ILE A 371 -8.17 -9.30 -32.17
C ILE A 371 -6.86 -9.89 -32.68
N GLU A 372 -6.77 -11.21 -32.66
CA GLU A 372 -5.69 -11.96 -33.30
C GLU A 372 -5.87 -11.96 -34.82
N ASP A 373 -4.96 -11.33 -35.55
CA ASP A 373 -4.96 -11.33 -37.01
C ASP A 373 -4.41 -12.68 -37.52
N THR A 374 -5.30 -13.62 -37.88
CA THR A 374 -4.91 -14.94 -38.41
C THR A 374 -4.45 -14.90 -39.88
N THR A 375 -4.43 -13.72 -40.53
CA THR A 375 -4.17 -13.58 -41.97
C THR A 375 -2.69 -13.53 -42.38
N LYS A 376 -1.75 -13.36 -41.45
CA LYS A 376 -0.32 -13.43 -41.73
C LYS A 376 0.31 -14.58 -40.95
N GLY A 377 0.72 -15.62 -41.67
CA GLY A 377 1.31 -16.82 -41.08
C GLY A 377 2.54 -16.48 -40.22
N LYS A 378 2.43 -16.82 -38.92
CA LYS A 378 3.49 -17.06 -37.92
C LYS A 378 3.85 -16.00 -36.88
N GLU A 379 3.27 -14.81 -36.88
CA GLU A 379 3.30 -13.95 -35.69
C GLU A 379 1.91 -13.33 -35.51
N ALA A 380 1.22 -13.71 -34.42
CA ALA A 380 -0.10 -13.20 -34.09
C ALA A 380 0.02 -11.72 -33.68
N GLU A 381 0.06 -10.82 -34.67
CA GLU A 381 -0.06 -9.39 -34.41
C GLU A 381 -1.46 -9.12 -33.86
N LEU A 382 -1.53 -8.60 -32.64
CA LEU A 382 -2.77 -8.18 -32.01
C LEU A 382 -3.17 -6.81 -32.56
N LYS A 383 -4.28 -6.74 -33.29
CA LYS A 383 -4.83 -5.47 -33.77
C LYS A 383 -5.93 -4.96 -32.86
N GLN A 384 -5.88 -3.67 -32.54
CA GLN A 384 -6.95 -3.00 -31.82
C GLN A 384 -8.17 -2.82 -32.74
N ILE A 385 -9.32 -3.30 -32.29
CA ILE A 385 -10.60 -3.11 -32.96
C ILE A 385 -11.58 -2.48 -31.98
N ASN A 386 -12.31 -1.49 -32.47
CA ASN A 386 -13.29 -0.76 -31.67
C ASN A 386 -14.64 -1.49 -31.76
N ILE A 387 -15.10 -2.01 -30.62
CA ILE A 387 -16.35 -2.77 -30.51
C ILE A 387 -17.26 -2.06 -29.51
N PRO A 388 -18.58 -2.07 -29.74
CA PRO A 388 -19.52 -1.55 -28.76
C PRO A 388 -19.56 -2.43 -27.51
N VAL A 389 -19.36 -1.80 -26.35
CA VAL A 389 -19.39 -2.39 -25.00
C VAL A 389 -20.44 -1.66 -24.18
N ARG A 390 -21.23 -2.39 -23.41
CA ARG A 390 -22.15 -1.85 -22.40
C ARG A 390 -21.41 -1.74 -21.08
N VAL A 391 -21.29 -0.53 -20.54
CA VAL A 391 -20.69 -0.28 -19.22
C VAL A 391 -21.80 0.12 -18.27
N GLY A 392 -21.85 -0.51 -17.09
CA GLY A 392 -22.85 -0.24 -16.06
C GLY A 392 -22.37 -0.64 -14.68
N GLN A 393 -23.17 -0.36 -13.66
CA GLN A 393 -22.83 -0.72 -12.28
C GLN A 393 -22.88 -2.22 -12.08
N ALA A 394 -21.84 -2.77 -11.45
CA ALA A 394 -21.73 -4.17 -11.10
C ALA A 394 -22.85 -4.61 -10.15
N VAL A 395 -23.52 -5.72 -10.46
CA VAL A 395 -24.49 -6.35 -9.56
C VAL A 395 -24.09 -7.79 -9.30
N ASP A 396 -24.23 -8.21 -8.05
CA ASP A 396 -24.03 -9.60 -7.68
C ASP A 396 -25.21 -10.45 -8.17
N VAL A 397 -24.88 -11.48 -8.94
CA VAL A 397 -25.82 -12.32 -9.67
C VAL A 397 -26.11 -13.63 -8.95
N VAL A 398 -25.43 -13.88 -7.82
CA VAL A 398 -25.53 -15.10 -6.99
C VAL A 398 -26.84 -15.12 -6.19
N ALA A 399 -27.98 -15.14 -6.89
CA ALA A 399 -29.33 -15.42 -6.35
C ALA A 399 -30.43 -15.29 -7.42
N GLN A 400 -30.12 -14.81 -8.63
CA GLN A 400 -31.14 -14.47 -9.62
C GLN A 400 -31.45 -15.68 -10.53
N PRO A 401 -32.71 -16.12 -10.64
CA PRO A 401 -33.09 -17.21 -11.53
C PRO A 401 -33.02 -16.78 -13.02
N GLY A 402 -32.51 -17.65 -13.88
CA GLY A 402 -32.48 -17.47 -15.34
C GLY A 402 -31.08 -17.19 -15.90
N LYS A 403 -31.00 -16.34 -16.93
CA LYS A 403 -29.75 -15.72 -17.44
C LYS A 403 -29.67 -14.28 -16.93
N PRO A 404 -29.31 -14.06 -15.67
CA PRO A 404 -29.30 -12.72 -15.11
C PRO A 404 -28.13 -11.90 -15.67
N LYS A 405 -28.36 -10.60 -15.85
CA LYS A 405 -27.33 -9.67 -16.34
C LYS A 405 -26.42 -9.26 -15.19
N THR A 406 -25.13 -9.11 -15.46
CA THR A 406 -24.14 -8.75 -14.42
C THR A 406 -24.06 -7.23 -14.20
N ILE A 407 -24.68 -6.44 -15.08
CA ILE A 407 -24.68 -4.98 -15.06
C ILE A 407 -26.09 -4.39 -14.92
N THR A 408 -26.18 -3.26 -14.23
CA THR A 408 -27.37 -2.39 -14.18
C THR A 408 -27.04 -0.99 -14.70
N ALA A 409 -28.08 -0.24 -15.10
CA ALA A 409 -27.97 1.14 -15.59
C ALA A 409 -26.88 1.32 -16.67
N PHE A 410 -26.88 0.46 -17.69
CA PHE A 410 -25.81 0.44 -18.67
C PHE A 410 -25.92 1.54 -19.73
N GLN A 411 -24.76 2.07 -20.15
CA GLN A 411 -24.60 2.91 -21.32
C GLN A 411 -23.69 2.21 -22.33
N THR A 412 -24.05 2.28 -23.61
CA THR A 412 -23.26 1.69 -24.69
C THR A 412 -22.18 2.67 -25.13
N HIS A 413 -20.93 2.25 -25.05
CA HIS A 413 -19.75 2.97 -25.51
C HIS A 413 -18.98 2.14 -26.52
N THR A 414 -18.14 2.75 -27.34
CA THR A 414 -17.21 2.05 -28.24
C THR A 414 -15.82 2.02 -27.61
N THR A 415 -15.14 0.87 -27.61
CA THR A 415 -13.76 0.77 -27.10
C THR A 415 -12.81 1.68 -27.87
N PRO A 416 -11.81 2.30 -27.21
CA PRO A 416 -11.43 2.15 -25.79
C PRO A 416 -12.30 2.96 -24.82
N VAL A 417 -12.66 2.34 -23.68
CA VAL A 417 -13.52 2.96 -22.64
C VAL A 417 -12.80 2.96 -21.29
N LEU A 418 -13.00 3.98 -20.47
CA LEU A 418 -12.54 4.01 -19.07
C LEU A 418 -13.62 3.41 -18.18
N LEU A 419 -13.30 2.36 -17.43
CA LEU A 419 -14.23 1.71 -16.51
C LEU A 419 -14.12 2.32 -15.12
N ALA A 420 -15.21 2.79 -14.51
CA ALA A 420 -15.19 3.21 -13.11
C ALA A 420 -14.91 2.03 -12.14
N HIS A 421 -14.66 2.31 -10.86
CA HIS A 421 -14.20 1.29 -9.88
C HIS A 421 -15.28 0.27 -9.49
N GLU A 422 -16.54 0.61 -9.69
CA GLU A 422 -17.71 -0.26 -9.45
C GLU A 422 -18.45 -0.56 -10.76
N GLU A 423 -17.87 -0.19 -11.90
CA GLU A 423 -18.45 -0.45 -13.21
C GLU A 423 -17.91 -1.76 -13.78
N ARG A 424 -18.80 -2.51 -14.41
CA ARG A 424 -18.48 -3.70 -15.20
C ARG A 424 -18.85 -3.45 -16.66
N ALA A 425 -18.09 -4.09 -17.55
CA ALA A 425 -18.33 -4.09 -18.98
C ALA A 425 -18.90 -5.43 -19.44
N GLU A 426 -19.84 -5.38 -20.39
CA GLU A 426 -20.32 -6.52 -21.17
C GLU A 426 -20.25 -6.18 -22.67
N LEU A 427 -19.92 -7.16 -23.53
CA LEU A 427 -19.96 -6.95 -24.98
C LEU A 427 -21.40 -6.68 -25.45
N ALA A 428 -21.59 -5.72 -26.36
CA ALA A 428 -22.92 -5.41 -26.88
C ALA A 428 -23.33 -6.32 -28.05
N THR A 429 -22.37 -6.92 -28.74
CA THR A 429 -22.57 -7.75 -29.94
C THR A 429 -22.08 -9.18 -29.74
N ASP A 430 -22.79 -10.15 -30.32
CA ASP A 430 -22.46 -11.59 -30.24
C ASP A 430 -21.47 -12.04 -31.35
N GLU A 431 -21.02 -11.12 -32.21
CA GLU A 431 -20.05 -11.36 -33.29
C GLU A 431 -18.68 -11.80 -32.76
N TYR A 432 -18.34 -11.39 -31.55
CA TYR A 432 -17.05 -11.63 -30.91
C TYR A 432 -17.25 -12.25 -29.54
N ILE A 433 -16.41 -13.24 -29.23
CA ILE A 433 -16.35 -13.89 -27.92
C ILE A 433 -15.04 -13.47 -27.25
N ALA A 434 -15.12 -12.99 -26.02
CA ALA A 434 -13.94 -12.73 -25.20
C ALA A 434 -13.33 -14.04 -24.69
N LEU A 435 -11.99 -14.13 -24.74
CA LEU A 435 -11.28 -15.28 -24.16
C LEU A 435 -11.32 -15.27 -22.63
N THR A 436 -11.42 -14.09 -22.03
CA THR A 436 -11.55 -13.90 -20.58
C THR A 436 -13.01 -13.65 -20.20
N PRO A 437 -13.50 -14.23 -19.08
CA PRO A 437 -14.85 -13.95 -18.58
C PRO A 437 -14.99 -12.51 -18.05
N PHE A 438 -13.88 -11.87 -17.69
CA PHE A 438 -13.83 -10.48 -17.23
C PHE A 438 -13.33 -9.56 -18.35
N LEU A 439 -14.04 -8.47 -18.58
CA LEU A 439 -13.67 -7.42 -19.54
C LEU A 439 -12.96 -6.27 -18.81
N GLU A 440 -11.69 -6.47 -18.47
CA GLU A 440 -10.84 -5.45 -17.84
C GLU A 440 -9.52 -5.29 -18.58
N GLY A 441 -9.04 -4.06 -18.71
CA GLY A 441 -7.73 -3.77 -19.31
C GLY A 441 -7.63 -4.22 -20.77
N LEU A 442 -6.81 -5.23 -21.04
CA LEU A 442 -6.57 -5.77 -22.38
C LEU A 442 -7.37 -7.05 -22.58
N VAL A 443 -8.40 -6.98 -23.42
CA VAL A 443 -9.24 -8.14 -23.74
C VAL A 443 -8.92 -8.62 -25.14
N ILE A 444 -8.56 -9.89 -25.26
CA ILE A 444 -8.41 -10.56 -26.55
C ILE A 444 -9.75 -11.18 -26.93
N LEU A 445 -10.22 -10.81 -28.12
CA LEU A 445 -11.47 -11.28 -28.70
C LEU A 445 -11.20 -12.25 -29.83
N LYS A 446 -12.01 -13.30 -29.88
CA LYS A 446 -12.06 -14.25 -30.99
C LYS A 446 -13.35 -14.05 -31.76
N LYS A 447 -13.28 -14.12 -33.09
CA LYS A 447 -14.47 -14.07 -33.93
C LYS A 447 -15.33 -15.32 -33.65
N ASN A 448 -16.62 -15.12 -33.39
CA ASN A 448 -17.52 -16.20 -33.05
C ASN A 448 -17.78 -17.09 -34.29
N PRO A 449 -17.45 -18.39 -34.28
CA PRO A 449 -17.71 -19.28 -35.41
C PRO A 449 -19.21 -19.59 -35.61
N ASN A 450 -20.05 -19.30 -34.62
CA ASN A 450 -21.49 -19.54 -34.66
C ASN A 450 -22.31 -18.25 -34.85
N ALA A 451 -21.66 -17.12 -35.16
CA ALA A 451 -22.38 -15.88 -35.46
C ALA A 451 -23.07 -16.02 -36.83
N VAL A 452 -24.40 -15.91 -36.83
CA VAL A 452 -25.25 -15.84 -38.03
C VAL A 452 -25.32 -14.40 -38.51
#